data_AF-A0A2V7H9W4-F1
#
_entry.id   AF-A0A2V7H9W4-F1
#
_cell.length_a   1.000
_cell.length_b   1.000
_cell.length_c   1.000
_cell.angle_alpha   90.00
_cell.angle_beta   90.00
_cell.angle_gamma   90.00
#
_symmetry.space_group_name_H-M   'P 1'
#
loop_
_entity.id
_entity.type
_entity.pdbx_description
1 polymer ?
#
loop_
_entity_poly.entity_id
_entity_poly.type
_entity_poly.pdbx_seq_one_letter_code
_entity_poly.pdbx_strand_id
1 'polypeptide(L)'
;MDVPPHSSLTLTSKQRLNITNGDSAAGTMSEAGVEGKIIAWRDVLHEGPVDSSLSLEELSKQRARFIASNNWDDFAHISGDFSDRDRVIRQLDYFDEVVLWFEDDLYDQLQLIQLLDFFSRGPAKSKKLSVIVVDGYIPPLSVAELKQLERTAPRVKLEQLDIAQRAWKAFGSSDPSSIERLLNDSTSALPYLARALTRHLEEFPSTGDSRRRLPHFSRSRRNRRASSLATWSSTRTWRD
;
A
#
# COMPACT_ATOMS: atom_id res chain seq x y z
N MET A 1 48.31 -18.27 -32.54
CA MET A 1 47.59 -17.04 -32.14
C MET A 1 46.29 -17.50 -31.53
N ASP A 2 46.23 -17.55 -30.20
CA ASP A 2 45.03 -17.97 -29.47
C ASP A 2 44.04 -16.81 -29.43
N VAL A 3 42.83 -17.07 -29.92
CA VAL A 3 41.67 -16.19 -29.72
C VAL A 3 41.05 -16.58 -28.37
N PRO A 4 40.99 -15.69 -27.36
CA PRO A 4 40.32 -16.02 -26.11
C PRO A 4 38.81 -16.10 -26.35
N PRO A 5 38.09 -17.05 -25.72
CA PRO A 5 36.65 -17.13 -25.87
C PRO A 5 35.99 -15.90 -25.26
N HIS A 6 35.09 -15.29 -26.04
CA HIS A 6 34.26 -14.18 -25.59
C HIS A 6 33.52 -14.56 -24.32
N SER A 7 33.74 -13.76 -23.28
CA SER A 7 33.01 -13.83 -22.02
C SER A 7 31.54 -13.53 -22.27
N SER A 8 30.70 -14.56 -22.26
CA SER A 8 29.24 -14.40 -22.25
C SER A 8 28.81 -13.88 -20.88
N LEU A 9 28.94 -12.57 -20.67
CA LEU A 9 28.34 -11.86 -19.55
C LEU A 9 27.11 -11.10 -20.05
N THR A 10 25.93 -11.62 -19.76
CA THR A 10 24.75 -10.84 -19.34
C THR A 10 23.59 -11.81 -19.08
N LEU A 11 23.52 -12.33 -17.85
CA LEU A 11 22.21 -12.58 -17.26
C LEU A 11 21.61 -11.20 -17.06
N THR A 12 20.72 -10.76 -17.96
CA THR A 12 19.92 -9.56 -17.70
C THR A 12 19.19 -9.78 -16.39
N SER A 13 19.59 -9.06 -15.34
CA SER A 13 18.91 -9.14 -14.05
C SER A 13 17.44 -8.80 -14.28
N LYS A 14 16.55 -9.71 -13.91
CA LYS A 14 15.10 -9.52 -14.03
C LYS A 14 14.70 -8.21 -13.36
N GLN A 15 13.99 -7.35 -14.08
CA GLN A 15 13.59 -6.04 -13.56
C GLN A 15 12.37 -6.22 -12.64
N ARG A 16 12.56 -6.03 -11.35
CA ARG A 16 11.51 -6.14 -10.33
C ARG A 16 11.08 -4.76 -9.84
N LEU A 17 9.77 -4.59 -9.65
CA LEU A 17 9.20 -3.50 -8.87
C LEU A 17 8.67 -4.06 -7.54
N ASN A 18 9.10 -3.46 -6.44
CA ASN A 18 8.59 -3.72 -5.10
C ASN A 18 7.76 -2.51 -4.67
N ILE A 19 6.54 -2.76 -4.22
CA ILE A 19 5.63 -1.72 -3.72
C ILE A 19 5.34 -2.03 -2.26
N THR A 20 5.54 -1.06 -1.38
CA THR A 20 5.24 -1.17 0.05
C THR A 20 4.43 0.03 0.55
N ASN A 21 4.02 0.01 1.81
CA ASN A 21 3.10 0.98 2.39
C ASN A 21 3.71 2.39 2.53
N GLY A 22 4.93 2.49 3.06
CA GLY A 22 5.56 3.73 3.48
C GLY A 22 7.09 3.67 3.53
N ASP A 23 7.70 4.79 3.89
CA ASP A 23 9.16 4.98 3.80
C ASP A 23 9.98 4.18 4.80
N SER A 24 9.40 3.89 5.97
CA SER A 24 10.04 3.03 6.95
C SER A 24 10.29 1.63 6.39
N ALA A 25 9.26 1.02 5.79
CA ALA A 25 9.38 -0.29 5.15
C ALA A 25 10.31 -0.21 3.93
N ALA A 26 10.17 0.81 3.08
CA ALA A 26 11.04 1.00 1.92
C ALA A 26 12.52 1.14 2.30
N GLY A 27 12.82 1.88 3.37
CA GLY A 27 14.17 2.03 3.93
C GLY A 27 14.72 0.69 4.44
N THR A 28 13.97 -0.01 5.28
CA THR A 28 14.34 -1.33 5.80
C THR A 28 14.61 -2.34 4.67
N MET A 29 13.76 -2.35 3.63
CA MET A 29 13.96 -3.21 2.46
C MET A 29 15.21 -2.84 1.66
N SER A 30 15.48 -1.54 1.49
CA SER A 30 16.69 -1.07 0.82
C SER A 30 17.95 -1.44 1.59
N GLU A 31 17.95 -1.28 2.91
CA GLU A 31 19.06 -1.67 3.80
C GLU A 31 19.30 -3.19 3.78
N ALA A 32 18.22 -3.97 3.63
CA ALA A 32 18.30 -5.41 3.45
C ALA A 32 18.81 -5.84 2.07
N GLY A 33 18.93 -4.91 1.11
CA GLY A 33 19.34 -5.22 -0.25
C GLY A 33 18.30 -6.05 -1.01
N VAL A 34 17.00 -5.78 -0.77
CA VAL A 34 15.92 -6.31 -1.63
C VAL A 34 16.16 -5.85 -3.06
N GLU A 35 16.14 -6.78 -4.00
CA GLU A 35 16.49 -6.49 -5.40
C GLU A 35 15.35 -5.77 -6.13
N GLY A 36 15.72 -4.86 -7.04
CA GLY A 36 14.80 -4.13 -7.90
C GLY A 36 14.42 -2.75 -7.37
N LYS A 37 13.52 -2.08 -8.09
CA LYS A 37 13.04 -0.75 -7.71
C LYS A 37 12.08 -0.88 -6.53
N ILE A 38 12.26 -0.08 -5.48
CA ILE A 38 11.34 -0.01 -4.34
C ILE A 38 10.60 1.33 -4.39
N ILE A 39 9.28 1.29 -4.24
CA ILE A 39 8.46 2.50 -4.06
C ILE A 39 7.54 2.34 -2.85
N ALA A 40 7.34 3.43 -2.12
CA ALA A 40 6.34 3.53 -1.07
C ALA A 40 5.04 4.12 -1.64
N TRP A 41 3.89 3.58 -1.23
CA TRP A 41 2.59 3.98 -1.76
C TRP A 41 2.03 5.27 -1.15
N ARG A 42 2.30 5.51 0.15
CA ARG A 42 2.18 6.81 0.84
C ARG A 42 0.78 7.44 0.91
N ASP A 43 -0.31 6.67 0.87
CA ASP A 43 -1.67 7.24 1.00
C ASP A 43 -2.38 6.78 2.27
N VAL A 44 -2.81 7.75 3.08
CA VAL A 44 -3.61 7.55 4.29
C VAL A 44 -5.08 7.35 3.95
N LEU A 45 -5.37 6.27 3.21
CA LEU A 45 -6.70 6.00 2.64
C LEU A 45 -7.81 5.93 3.70
N HIS A 46 -7.51 5.52 4.94
CA HIS A 46 -8.48 5.48 6.03
C HIS A 46 -8.94 6.87 6.54
N GLU A 47 -8.34 7.95 6.04
CA GLU A 47 -8.74 9.32 6.33
C GLU A 47 -9.24 10.00 5.05
N GLY A 48 -10.38 10.69 5.14
CA GLY A 48 -10.93 11.48 4.05
C GLY A 48 -11.60 10.68 2.94
N PRO A 49 -12.09 11.37 1.90
CA PRO A 49 -12.83 10.74 0.81
C PRO A 49 -11.92 9.89 -0.07
N VAL A 50 -12.42 8.72 -0.45
CA VAL A 50 -11.83 7.86 -1.48
C VAL A 50 -12.95 7.53 -2.46
N ASP A 51 -12.77 7.87 -3.73
CA ASP A 51 -13.72 7.53 -4.79
C ASP A 51 -13.12 6.42 -5.67
N SER A 52 -13.67 5.23 -5.54
CA SER A 52 -13.21 4.03 -6.26
C SER A 52 -13.50 4.04 -7.77
N SER A 53 -14.31 4.99 -8.25
CA SER A 53 -14.64 5.16 -9.66
C SER A 53 -13.61 5.98 -10.43
N LEU A 54 -12.78 6.75 -9.73
CA LEU A 54 -11.72 7.56 -10.34
C LEU A 54 -10.57 6.71 -10.86
N SER A 55 -9.89 7.21 -11.90
CA SER A 55 -8.57 6.67 -12.27
C SER A 55 -7.55 6.90 -11.15
N LEU A 56 -6.42 6.18 -11.20
CA LEU A 56 -5.34 6.31 -10.22
C LEU A 56 -4.90 7.78 -10.08
N GLU A 57 -4.67 8.48 -11.19
CA GLU A 57 -4.18 9.85 -11.19
C GLU A 57 -5.24 10.87 -10.74
N GLU A 58 -6.51 10.64 -11.07
CA GLU A 58 -7.61 11.48 -10.57
C GLU A 58 -7.77 11.33 -9.06
N LEU A 59 -7.69 10.10 -8.56
CA LEU A 59 -7.70 9.82 -7.14
C LEU A 59 -6.47 10.44 -6.48
N SER A 60 -5.25 10.26 -6.99
CA SER A 60 -4.04 10.93 -6.49
C SER A 60 -4.22 12.43 -6.32
N LYS A 61 -4.83 13.12 -7.29
CA LYS A 61 -5.12 14.56 -7.18
C LYS A 61 -6.14 14.87 -6.10
N GLN A 62 -7.21 14.08 -5.96
CA GLN A 62 -8.20 14.23 -4.90
C GLN A 62 -7.55 14.04 -3.52
N ARG A 63 -6.74 13.00 -3.38
CA ARG A 63 -6.05 12.63 -2.14
C ARG A 63 -5.01 13.67 -1.75
N ALA A 64 -4.21 14.17 -2.68
CA ALA A 64 -3.26 15.27 -2.44
C ALA A 64 -3.95 16.54 -1.91
N ARG A 65 -5.12 16.91 -2.47
CA ARG A 65 -5.91 18.05 -1.98
C ARG A 65 -6.44 17.80 -0.56
N PHE A 66 -6.97 16.62 -0.30
CA PHE A 66 -7.48 16.26 1.03
C PHE A 66 -6.37 16.35 2.09
N ILE A 67 -5.22 15.72 1.83
CA ILE A 67 -4.11 15.69 2.79
C ILE A 67 -3.58 17.12 3.05
N ALA A 68 -3.41 17.93 2.00
CA ALA A 68 -3.01 19.33 2.13
C ALA A 68 -4.03 20.18 2.90
N SER A 69 -5.33 19.95 2.68
CA SER A 69 -6.40 20.68 3.39
C SER A 69 -6.46 20.41 4.89
N ASN A 70 -5.85 19.31 5.34
CA ASN A 70 -5.71 18.96 6.76
C ASN A 70 -4.39 19.48 7.38
N ASN A 71 -3.59 20.23 6.63
CA ASN A 71 -2.27 20.73 7.03
C ASN A 71 -1.31 19.61 7.47
N TRP A 72 -1.42 18.43 6.87
CA TRP A 72 -0.48 17.34 7.12
C TRP A 72 0.81 17.52 6.32
N ASP A 73 0.73 18.11 5.13
CA ASP A 73 1.86 18.56 4.28
C ASP A 73 1.46 19.73 3.37
N ASP A 74 2.44 20.21 2.63
CA ASP A 74 2.23 21.03 1.44
C ASP A 74 1.70 20.23 0.23
N PHE A 75 0.75 20.85 -0.50
CA PHE A 75 0.14 20.25 -1.68
C PHE A 75 1.15 19.91 -2.78
N ALA A 76 2.14 20.77 -3.04
CA ALA A 76 3.12 20.55 -4.10
C ALA A 76 4.00 19.33 -3.79
N HIS A 77 4.35 19.12 -2.51
CA HIS A 77 5.10 17.95 -2.07
C HIS A 77 4.32 16.66 -2.32
N ILE A 78 3.09 16.55 -1.79
CA ILE A 78 2.25 15.35 -1.93
C ILE A 78 1.92 15.06 -3.40
N SER A 79 1.57 16.10 -4.15
CA SER A 79 1.23 15.97 -5.57
C SER A 79 2.44 15.50 -6.39
N GLY A 80 3.64 15.97 -6.04
CA GLY A 80 4.91 15.50 -6.61
C GLY A 80 5.15 14.02 -6.32
N ASP A 81 5.10 13.63 -5.04
CA ASP A 81 5.27 12.24 -4.60
C ASP A 81 4.30 11.27 -5.30
N PHE A 82 3.02 11.62 -5.35
CA PHE A 82 2.02 10.80 -6.04
C PHE A 82 2.23 10.77 -7.54
N SER A 83 2.61 11.89 -8.16
CA SER A 83 2.92 11.91 -9.60
C SER A 83 4.12 11.02 -9.94
N ASP A 84 5.15 11.00 -9.10
CA ASP A 84 6.31 10.12 -9.29
C ASP A 84 5.97 8.64 -9.10
N ARG A 85 5.18 8.32 -8.07
CA ARG A 85 4.64 6.97 -7.87
C ARG A 85 3.81 6.50 -9.06
N ASP A 86 2.87 7.32 -9.52
CA ASP A 86 1.97 6.99 -10.62
C ASP A 86 2.74 6.83 -11.94
N ARG A 87 3.79 7.64 -12.18
CA ARG A 87 4.70 7.49 -13.33
C ARG A 87 5.40 6.14 -13.36
N VAL A 88 5.82 5.62 -12.19
CA VAL A 88 6.40 4.27 -12.10
C VAL A 88 5.37 3.20 -12.45
N ILE A 89 4.13 3.34 -11.97
CA ILE A 89 3.02 2.42 -12.30
C ILE A 89 2.68 2.45 -13.80
N ARG A 90 2.79 3.60 -14.46
CA ARG A 90 2.61 3.68 -15.93
C ARG A 90 3.72 3.02 -16.73
N GLN A 91 4.86 2.76 -16.10
CA GLN A 91 6.03 2.13 -16.69
C GLN A 91 6.13 0.64 -16.32
N LEU A 92 5.00 -0.01 -16.04
CA LEU A 92 4.98 -1.45 -15.69
C LEU A 92 5.60 -2.36 -16.76
N ASP A 93 5.69 -1.92 -18.02
CA ASP A 93 6.34 -2.67 -19.11
C ASP A 93 7.86 -2.77 -18.98
N TYR A 94 8.49 -1.92 -18.17
CA TYR A 94 9.90 -2.04 -17.83
C TYR A 94 10.17 -3.12 -16.78
N PHE A 95 9.13 -3.63 -16.11
CA PHE A 95 9.25 -4.61 -15.04
C PHE A 95 8.70 -5.97 -15.45
N ASP A 96 9.48 -7.01 -15.20
CA ASP A 96 9.13 -8.40 -15.43
C ASP A 96 8.18 -8.94 -14.36
N GLU A 97 8.26 -8.40 -13.14
CA GLU A 97 7.39 -8.76 -12.02
C GLU A 97 7.21 -7.63 -11.01
N VAL A 98 6.11 -7.74 -10.27
CA VAL A 98 5.77 -6.85 -9.16
C VAL A 98 5.61 -7.68 -7.89
N VAL A 99 6.17 -7.20 -6.79
CA VAL A 99 5.98 -7.77 -5.45
C VAL A 99 5.37 -6.70 -4.55
N LEU A 100 4.24 -7.03 -3.95
CA LEU A 100 3.53 -6.19 -2.98
C LEU A 100 3.93 -6.60 -1.56
N TRP A 101 4.36 -5.64 -0.74
CA TRP A 101 4.88 -5.85 0.62
C TRP A 101 4.05 -5.05 1.62
N PHE A 102 3.17 -5.75 2.35
CA PHE A 102 2.18 -5.12 3.23
C PHE A 102 2.07 -5.83 4.58
N GLU A 103 1.42 -5.15 5.51
CA GLU A 103 1.11 -5.58 6.87
C GLU A 103 -0.39 -5.88 7.02
N ASP A 104 -0.77 -6.35 8.20
CA ASP A 104 -2.12 -6.83 8.50
C ASP A 104 -3.09 -5.74 9.00
N ASP A 105 -2.63 -4.49 9.08
CA ASP A 105 -3.38 -3.37 9.65
C ASP A 105 -4.28 -2.64 8.64
N LEU A 106 -5.10 -1.70 9.12
CA LEU A 106 -6.03 -0.95 8.28
C LEU A 106 -5.32 -0.10 7.21
N TYR A 107 -4.18 0.51 7.52
CA TYR A 107 -3.46 1.36 6.58
C TYR A 107 -2.97 0.53 5.40
N ASP A 108 -2.36 -0.61 5.69
CA ASP A 108 -1.81 -1.53 4.69
C ASP A 108 -2.89 -2.24 3.89
N GLN A 109 -3.93 -2.76 4.53
CA GLN A 109 -4.98 -3.49 3.83
C GLN A 109 -5.75 -2.62 2.84
N LEU A 110 -5.94 -1.32 3.11
CA LEU A 110 -6.59 -0.41 2.16
C LEU A 110 -5.74 -0.13 0.91
N GLN A 111 -4.43 0.05 1.09
CA GLN A 111 -3.53 0.24 -0.04
C GLN A 111 -3.38 -1.05 -0.85
N LEU A 112 -3.35 -2.20 -0.17
CA LEU A 112 -3.30 -3.51 -0.82
C LEU A 112 -4.52 -3.75 -1.71
N ILE A 113 -5.75 -3.50 -1.24
CA ILE A 113 -6.94 -3.70 -2.08
C ILE A 113 -6.98 -2.72 -3.26
N GLN A 114 -6.49 -1.48 -3.11
CA GLN A 114 -6.36 -0.53 -4.22
C GLN A 114 -5.41 -1.07 -5.31
N LEU A 115 -4.24 -1.58 -4.90
CA LEU A 115 -3.24 -2.12 -5.82
C LEU A 115 -3.72 -3.40 -6.49
N LEU A 116 -4.31 -4.33 -5.74
CA LEU A 116 -4.87 -5.56 -6.30
C LEU A 116 -6.03 -5.27 -7.27
N ASP A 117 -6.89 -4.29 -6.96
CA ASP A 117 -7.89 -3.80 -7.89
C ASP A 117 -7.25 -3.25 -9.18
N PHE A 118 -6.23 -2.41 -9.06
CA PHE A 118 -5.48 -1.89 -10.21
C PHE A 118 -4.89 -3.02 -11.08
N PHE A 119 -4.22 -4.00 -10.46
CA PHE A 119 -3.61 -5.13 -11.18
C PHE A 119 -4.64 -6.14 -11.72
N SER A 120 -5.90 -6.06 -11.34
CA SER A 120 -6.95 -6.93 -11.89
C SER A 120 -7.45 -6.49 -13.27
N ARG A 121 -7.08 -5.28 -13.71
CA ARG A 121 -7.64 -4.60 -14.89
C ARG A 121 -6.58 -4.32 -15.95
N GLY A 122 -7.04 -4.19 -17.20
CA GLY A 122 -6.22 -3.70 -18.32
C GLY A 122 -4.89 -4.46 -18.54
N PRO A 123 -3.85 -3.78 -19.07
CA PRO A 123 -2.54 -4.37 -19.29
C PRO A 123 -1.81 -4.82 -18.02
N ALA A 124 -2.18 -4.27 -16.85
CA ALA A 124 -1.57 -4.65 -15.57
C ALA A 124 -1.87 -6.12 -15.19
N LYS A 125 -2.99 -6.67 -15.67
CA LYS A 125 -3.42 -8.05 -15.42
C LYS A 125 -2.44 -9.13 -15.91
N SER A 126 -1.63 -8.83 -16.93
CA SER A 126 -0.63 -9.78 -17.43
C SER A 126 0.70 -9.75 -16.66
N LYS A 127 0.84 -8.88 -15.66
CA LYS A 127 2.08 -8.79 -14.87
C LYS A 127 2.18 -9.96 -13.90
N LYS A 128 3.41 -10.47 -13.73
CA LYS A 128 3.72 -11.46 -12.71
C LYS A 128 3.65 -10.78 -11.35
N LEU A 129 2.55 -11.00 -10.63
CA LEU A 129 2.28 -10.35 -9.35
C LEU A 129 2.45 -11.34 -8.20
N SER A 130 3.21 -10.95 -7.18
CA SER A 130 3.31 -11.65 -5.90
C SER A 130 2.90 -10.71 -4.76
N VAL A 131 2.40 -11.27 -3.67
CA VAL A 131 2.02 -10.52 -2.47
C VAL A 131 2.61 -11.17 -1.24
N ILE A 132 3.21 -10.36 -0.39
CA ILE A 132 3.69 -10.73 0.93
C ILE A 132 2.89 -9.89 1.91
N VAL A 133 2.13 -10.56 2.78
CA VAL A 133 1.48 -9.93 3.92
C VAL A 133 2.06 -10.55 5.18
N VAL A 134 2.67 -9.73 6.03
CA VAL A 134 3.22 -10.17 7.31
C VAL A 134 2.20 -9.94 8.42
N ASP A 135 2.15 -10.86 9.39
CA ASP A 135 1.31 -10.73 10.59
C ASP A 135 1.97 -9.75 11.56
N GLY A 136 1.25 -8.70 11.96
CA GLY A 136 1.78 -7.55 12.69
C GLY A 136 2.48 -6.49 11.84
N TYR A 137 3.25 -5.62 12.49
CA TYR A 137 4.12 -4.64 11.81
C TYR A 137 5.18 -5.41 11.01
N ILE A 138 5.71 -4.90 9.89
CA ILE A 138 7.05 -5.27 9.44
C ILE A 138 7.95 -4.74 10.56
N PRO A 139 8.37 -5.56 11.55
CA PRO A 139 9.24 -5.09 12.61
C PRO A 139 10.57 -4.70 11.95
N PRO A 140 11.67 -4.44 12.66
CA PRO A 140 12.97 -4.64 12.02
C PRO A 140 13.11 -6.14 11.70
N LEU A 141 12.39 -6.64 10.68
CA LEU A 141 12.63 -7.92 10.04
C LEU A 141 14.09 -7.84 9.69
N SER A 142 14.85 -8.80 10.21
CA SER A 142 16.24 -8.90 9.85
C SER A 142 16.34 -9.00 8.33
N VAL A 143 17.47 -8.54 7.81
CA VAL A 143 17.81 -8.71 6.39
C VAL A 143 17.62 -10.16 5.93
N ALA A 144 17.86 -11.14 6.82
CA ALA A 144 17.66 -12.55 6.54
C ALA A 144 16.18 -12.93 6.38
N GLU A 145 15.29 -12.41 7.24
CA GLU A 145 13.84 -12.66 7.16
C GLU A 145 13.24 -12.04 5.90
N LEU A 146 13.61 -10.80 5.57
CA LEU A 146 13.17 -10.14 4.33
C LEU A 146 13.61 -10.92 3.08
N LYS A 147 14.87 -11.36 3.03
CA LYS A 147 15.37 -12.21 1.93
C LYS A 147 14.68 -13.56 1.85
N GLN A 148 14.31 -14.15 3.00
CA GLN A 148 13.59 -15.41 3.02
C GLN A 148 12.17 -15.23 2.48
N LEU A 149 11.47 -14.17 2.90
CA LEU A 149 10.13 -13.83 2.40
C LEU A 149 10.16 -13.54 0.89
N GLU A 150 11.16 -12.81 0.42
CA GLU A 150 11.37 -12.52 -1.01
C GLU A 150 11.46 -13.80 -1.84
N ARG A 151 12.22 -14.80 -1.35
CA ARG A 151 12.38 -16.10 -2.01
C ARG A 151 11.08 -16.90 -2.08
N THR A 152 10.20 -16.72 -1.10
CA THR A 152 8.96 -17.49 -0.99
C THR A 152 7.72 -16.69 -1.39
N ALA A 153 7.89 -15.49 -1.97
CA ALA A 153 6.81 -14.55 -2.28
C ALA A 153 5.70 -15.23 -3.11
N PRO A 154 4.53 -15.55 -2.51
CA PRO A 154 3.50 -16.32 -3.19
C PRO A 154 2.88 -15.49 -4.33
N ARG A 155 2.53 -16.16 -5.42
CA ARG A 155 1.82 -15.52 -6.53
C ARG A 155 0.42 -15.13 -6.11
N VAL A 156 -0.01 -13.94 -6.54
CA VAL A 156 -1.40 -13.51 -6.34
C VAL A 156 -2.33 -14.44 -7.09
N LYS A 157 -3.35 -14.94 -6.39
CA LYS A 157 -4.38 -15.80 -6.96
C LYS A 157 -5.57 -14.99 -7.47
N LEU A 158 -6.33 -15.59 -8.38
CA LEU A 158 -7.51 -14.94 -8.95
C LEU A 158 -8.57 -14.59 -7.88
N GLU A 159 -8.74 -15.45 -6.87
CA GLU A 159 -9.65 -15.21 -5.74
C GLU A 159 -9.27 -13.95 -4.94
N GLN A 160 -7.98 -13.63 -4.82
CA GLN A 160 -7.49 -12.42 -4.15
C GLN A 160 -7.79 -11.16 -4.97
N LEU A 161 -7.64 -11.23 -6.29
CA LEU A 161 -8.00 -10.14 -7.20
C LEU A 161 -9.51 -9.89 -7.23
N ASP A 162 -10.34 -10.93 -7.17
CA ASP A 162 -11.80 -10.79 -7.14
C ASP A 162 -12.28 -10.08 -5.87
N ILE A 163 -11.86 -10.57 -4.69
CA ILE A 163 -12.27 -9.95 -3.43
C ILE A 163 -11.72 -8.53 -3.31
N ALA A 164 -10.49 -8.25 -3.79
CA ALA A 164 -9.92 -6.91 -3.76
C ALA A 164 -10.72 -5.92 -4.61
N GLN A 165 -11.18 -6.31 -5.80
CA GLN A 165 -12.03 -5.44 -6.64
C GLN A 165 -13.34 -5.09 -5.95
N ARG A 166 -14.01 -6.09 -5.36
CA ARG A 166 -15.26 -5.88 -4.60
C ARG A 166 -15.01 -5.01 -3.37
N ALA A 167 -13.92 -5.25 -2.65
CA ALA A 167 -13.54 -4.49 -1.47
C ALA A 167 -13.19 -3.04 -1.78
N TRP A 168 -12.40 -2.80 -2.82
CA TRP A 168 -12.03 -1.45 -3.25
C TRP A 168 -13.26 -0.64 -3.67
N LYS A 169 -14.16 -1.25 -4.45
CA LYS A 169 -15.44 -0.64 -4.83
C LYS A 169 -16.33 -0.35 -3.64
N ALA A 170 -16.40 -1.26 -2.67
CA ALA A 170 -17.20 -1.07 -1.47
C ALA A 170 -16.64 0.04 -0.57
N PHE A 171 -15.32 0.06 -0.39
CA PHE A 171 -14.61 1.05 0.42
C PHE A 171 -14.74 2.46 -0.15
N GLY A 172 -14.52 2.63 -1.45
CA GLY A 172 -14.68 3.92 -2.12
C GLY A 172 -16.09 4.18 -2.65
N SER A 173 -17.13 3.58 -2.03
CA SER A 173 -18.53 3.78 -2.41
C SER A 173 -19.13 4.97 -1.67
N SER A 174 -20.04 5.70 -2.31
CA SER A 174 -20.88 6.69 -1.63
C SER A 174 -21.98 6.05 -0.76
N ASP A 175 -22.26 4.76 -0.93
CA ASP A 175 -23.22 4.04 -0.08
C ASP A 175 -22.50 3.49 1.17
N PRO A 176 -22.81 4.01 2.37
CA PRO A 176 -22.12 3.63 3.61
C PRO A 176 -22.33 2.17 4.01
N SER A 177 -23.35 1.50 3.49
CA SER A 177 -23.63 0.09 3.78
C SER A 177 -22.86 -0.89 2.87
N SER A 178 -22.06 -0.38 1.93
CA SER A 178 -21.33 -1.23 0.98
C SER A 178 -20.29 -2.13 1.65
N ILE A 179 -19.56 -1.61 2.63
CA ILE A 179 -18.58 -2.39 3.39
C ILE A 179 -19.29 -3.46 4.23
N GLU A 180 -20.41 -3.12 4.89
CA GLU A 180 -21.19 -4.09 5.67
C GLU A 180 -21.70 -5.25 4.80
N ARG A 181 -22.21 -4.95 3.60
CA ARG A 181 -22.64 -5.99 2.66
C ARG A 181 -21.47 -6.87 2.21
N LEU A 182 -20.31 -6.29 1.94
CA LEU A 182 -19.10 -7.06 1.61
C LEU A 182 -18.71 -8.00 2.75
N LEU A 183 -18.81 -7.54 4.01
CA LEU A 183 -18.48 -8.33 5.20
C LEU A 183 -19.45 -9.48 5.49
N ASN A 184 -20.62 -9.51 4.82
CA ASN A 184 -21.52 -10.66 4.85
C ASN A 184 -21.09 -11.80 3.91
N ASP A 185 -20.18 -11.52 2.96
CA ASP A 185 -19.59 -12.51 2.07
C ASP A 185 -18.27 -13.05 2.63
N SER A 186 -17.75 -14.14 2.04
CA SER A 186 -16.41 -14.62 2.38
C SER A 186 -15.33 -13.67 1.87
N THR A 187 -14.46 -13.23 2.79
CA THR A 187 -13.23 -12.49 2.49
C THR A 187 -11.96 -13.34 2.67
N SER A 188 -12.08 -14.67 2.83
CA SER A 188 -10.99 -15.54 3.30
C SER A 188 -9.75 -15.57 2.40
N ALA A 189 -9.88 -15.21 1.13
CA ALA A 189 -8.76 -15.05 0.21
C ALA A 189 -7.79 -13.91 0.62
N LEU A 190 -8.29 -12.91 1.34
CA LEU A 190 -7.49 -11.86 2.00
C LEU A 190 -7.75 -11.92 3.51
N PRO A 191 -6.97 -12.74 4.26
CA PRO A 191 -7.31 -13.10 5.64
C PRO A 191 -7.48 -11.91 6.60
N TYR A 192 -6.77 -10.81 6.35
CA TYR A 192 -6.77 -9.63 7.22
C TYR A 192 -7.82 -8.58 6.82
N LEU A 193 -8.42 -8.72 5.64
CA LEU A 193 -9.32 -7.71 5.08
C LEU A 193 -10.56 -7.48 5.95
N ALA A 194 -11.23 -8.53 6.40
CA ALA A 194 -12.43 -8.39 7.23
C ALA A 194 -12.12 -7.64 8.53
N ARG A 195 -11.01 -7.99 9.20
CA ARG A 195 -10.60 -7.33 10.45
C ARG A 195 -10.29 -5.84 10.21
N ALA A 196 -9.58 -5.52 9.14
CA ALA A 196 -9.28 -4.13 8.77
C ALA A 196 -10.56 -3.32 8.49
N LEU A 197 -11.46 -3.84 7.65
CA LEU A 197 -12.70 -3.14 7.30
C LEU A 197 -13.65 -2.99 8.49
N THR A 198 -13.76 -4.00 9.36
CA THR A 198 -14.51 -3.86 10.63
C THR A 198 -13.92 -2.74 11.48
N ARG A 199 -12.59 -2.69 11.62
CA ARG A 199 -11.90 -1.62 12.37
C ARG A 199 -12.17 -0.23 11.79
N HIS A 200 -12.30 -0.12 10.46
CA HIS A 200 -12.68 1.12 9.79
C HIS A 200 -14.12 1.55 10.14
N LEU A 201 -15.08 0.62 10.13
CA LEU A 201 -16.48 0.88 10.49
C LEU A 201 -16.63 1.35 11.95
N GLU A 202 -15.79 0.86 12.86
CA GLU A 202 -15.79 1.26 14.28
C GLU A 202 -15.45 2.75 14.53
N GLU A 203 -14.89 3.47 13.55
CA GLU A 203 -14.64 4.91 13.66
C GLU A 203 -15.91 5.75 13.47
N PHE A 204 -16.99 5.16 12.94
CA PHE A 204 -18.26 5.85 12.71
C PHE A 204 -19.26 5.63 13.86
N PRO A 205 -20.12 6.63 14.17
CA PRO A 205 -21.14 6.46 15.19
C PRO A 205 -22.17 5.39 14.78
N SER A 206 -22.51 4.49 15.69
CA SER A 206 -23.59 3.51 15.47
C SER A 206 -24.96 4.20 15.49
N THR A 207 -25.86 3.77 14.60
CA THR A 207 -27.24 4.30 14.50
C THR A 207 -28.18 3.76 15.59
N GLY A 208 -27.69 2.90 16.48
CA GLY A 208 -28.48 2.16 17.46
C GLY A 208 -27.86 2.13 18.85
N ASP A 209 -27.49 3.29 19.40
CA ASP A 209 -27.76 3.61 20.81
C ASP A 209 -27.26 5.00 21.17
N SER A 210 -28.14 5.80 21.76
CA SER A 210 -27.83 7.08 22.39
C SER A 210 -27.06 6.88 23.71
N ARG A 211 -25.91 6.20 23.66
CA ARG A 211 -24.97 6.13 24.80
C ARG A 211 -23.54 6.31 24.29
N ARG A 212 -23.17 7.59 24.29
CA ARG A 212 -21.83 8.14 24.04
C ARG A 212 -20.70 7.20 24.49
N ARG A 213 -19.75 6.91 23.60
CA ARG A 213 -18.34 7.20 23.89
C ARG A 213 -18.06 8.59 23.33
N LEU A 214 -18.13 9.59 24.20
CA LEU A 214 -17.50 10.87 23.89
C LEU A 214 -16.02 10.56 23.59
N PRO A 215 -15.43 11.07 22.50
CA PRO A 215 -13.99 11.21 22.50
C PRO A 215 -13.68 12.18 23.64
N HIS A 216 -13.28 11.63 24.78
CA HIS A 216 -12.53 12.39 25.76
C HIS A 216 -11.29 12.82 25.00
N PHE A 217 -11.30 14.07 24.52
CA PHE A 217 -10.20 14.71 23.83
C PHE A 217 -9.11 14.96 24.88
N SER A 218 -8.47 13.89 25.34
CA SER A 218 -7.35 13.98 26.26
C SER A 218 -6.13 14.40 25.45
N ARG A 219 -5.54 15.49 25.91
CA ARG A 219 -4.32 16.14 25.40
C ARG A 219 -3.08 15.22 25.34
N SER A 220 -3.21 13.93 25.66
CA SER A 220 -2.13 12.94 25.73
C SER A 220 -2.02 12.00 24.52
N ARG A 221 -2.88 12.11 23.50
CA ARG A 221 -2.80 11.30 22.26
C ARG A 221 -2.03 11.92 21.09
N ARG A 222 -1.29 13.01 21.34
CA ARG A 222 -0.34 13.57 20.35
C ARG A 222 0.80 12.59 19.99
N ASN A 223 1.10 11.62 20.86
CA ASN A 223 2.25 10.71 20.68
C ASN A 223 2.02 9.44 19.85
N ARG A 224 0.78 9.09 19.44
CA ARG A 224 0.56 7.97 18.48
C ARG A 224 0.08 8.40 17.11
N ARG A 225 -0.50 9.59 16.97
CA ARG A 225 -0.63 10.29 15.67
C ARG A 225 0.74 10.65 15.10
N ALA A 226 1.72 10.86 15.98
CA ALA A 226 3.10 11.10 15.60
C ALA A 226 3.79 9.86 15.03
N SER A 227 3.36 8.61 15.21
CA SER A 227 4.15 7.47 14.70
C SER A 227 3.93 7.18 13.21
N SER A 228 2.73 7.40 12.68
CA SER A 228 2.44 7.34 11.23
C SER A 228 2.74 8.64 10.49
N LEU A 229 2.76 9.78 11.20
CA LEU A 229 3.17 11.09 10.67
C LEU A 229 4.66 11.42 10.90
N ALA A 230 5.36 10.79 11.85
CA ALA A 230 6.81 10.98 12.04
C ALA A 230 7.59 10.34 10.90
N THR A 231 7.13 9.22 10.35
CA THR A 231 7.67 8.67 9.09
C THR A 231 7.54 9.63 7.91
N TRP A 232 6.70 10.66 8.03
CA TRP A 232 6.50 11.67 7.00
C TRP A 232 7.38 12.92 7.16
N SER A 233 7.86 13.23 8.37
CA SER A 233 8.70 14.43 8.61
C SER A 233 10.11 14.16 9.16
N SER A 234 10.44 12.95 9.61
CA SER A 234 11.67 12.71 10.39
C SER A 234 12.85 12.04 9.65
N THR A 235 12.74 11.74 8.36
CA THR A 235 13.86 11.21 7.55
C THR A 235 14.42 12.23 6.56
N ARG A 236 15.04 13.29 7.09
CA ARG A 236 16.09 14.01 6.33
C ARG A 236 17.04 14.80 7.23
N THR A 237 18.10 14.15 7.72
CA THR A 237 19.40 14.80 7.90
C THR A 237 20.35 14.24 6.86
N TRP A 238 20.54 14.96 5.76
CA TRP A 238 21.73 14.84 4.93
C TRP A 238 22.61 16.05 5.26
N ARG A 239 23.79 15.79 5.82
CA ARG A 239 24.89 16.76 5.83
C ARG A 239 25.51 16.78 4.43
N ASP A 240 26.02 17.96 4.09
CA ASP A 240 26.81 18.29 2.89
C ASP A 240 27.92 17.27 2.56
#